data_AF-A0A9P7ATV5-F1
#
_entry.id   AF-A0A9P7ATV5-F1
#
_cell.length_a   1.000
_cell.length_b   1.000
_cell.length_c   1.000
_cell.angle_alpha   90.00
_cell.angle_beta   90.00
_cell.angle_gamma   90.00
#
_symmetry.space_group_name_H-M   'P 1'
#
loop_
_entity.id
_entity.type
_entity.pdbx_description
1 polymer ?
#
loop_
_entity_poly.entity_id
_entity_poly.type
_entity_poly.pdbx_seq_one_letter_code
_entity_poly.pdbx_strand_id
1 'polypeptide(L)'
;MIAACLCPHCTCCSWVRTDPPLRTSGIITMSWMSGTQAGMQGLLNVTADSLAEYCGLTGDHQANSVFLESQLGLLQRNPSQSVINSEFCAKYLPALVDAYDAQDAAFNIPMRMLNAVAYLPYFARFLLTTAKTSICKTQAHRMATASSAPADPVHIVEMCQFLSTLLALQGTNSVSEEDKQALLPKLREWNRKYQKQQITRCLKQLEDDPETTILAGGLKQHCESSLNECGFDGCGKSGTSKLLQCSRCKTAVYCDRDHQKKSWPSHKATCFPAVF
;
A
#
# COMPACT_ATOMS: atom_id res chain seq x y z
N MET A 1 13.23 9.77 -22.30
CA MET A 1 14.05 9.05 -21.30
C MET A 1 13.44 9.31 -19.93
N ILE A 2 12.52 8.46 -19.51
CA ILE A 2 11.78 8.60 -18.25
C ILE A 2 12.42 7.63 -17.25
N ALA A 3 13.22 8.17 -16.34
CA ALA A 3 13.67 7.44 -15.17
C ALA A 3 12.45 7.26 -14.26
N ALA A 4 12.04 6.01 -14.05
CA ALA A 4 11.13 5.67 -12.97
C ALA A 4 11.77 6.17 -11.66
N CYS A 5 11.15 7.16 -11.01
CA CYS A 5 11.58 7.67 -9.70
C CYS A 5 11.21 6.60 -8.63
N LEU A 6 11.97 5.51 -8.62
CA LEU A 6 11.95 4.45 -7.61
C LEU A 6 13.17 4.60 -6.69
N CYS A 7 13.52 5.84 -6.36
CA CYS A 7 14.51 6.12 -5.33
C CYS A 7 13.79 6.06 -3.97
N PRO A 8 14.33 5.37 -2.95
CA PRO A 8 13.84 5.47 -1.57
C PRO A 8 13.95 6.90 -0.99
N HIS A 9 14.56 7.83 -1.74
CA HIS A 9 14.61 9.26 -1.47
C HIS A 9 13.90 10.14 -2.53
N CYS A 10 13.13 9.59 -3.48
CA CYS A 10 12.33 10.40 -4.41
C CYS A 10 11.08 10.95 -3.70
N THR A 11 11.03 12.27 -3.58
CA THR A 11 9.89 13.11 -3.16
C THR A 11 8.67 13.02 -4.09
N CYS A 12 8.56 12.03 -4.99
CA CYS A 12 7.40 11.85 -5.89
C CYS A 12 6.16 11.24 -5.21
N CYS A 13 6.28 10.73 -3.98
CA CYS A 13 5.14 10.53 -3.07
C CYS A 13 4.86 11.76 -2.19
N SER A 14 5.32 12.95 -2.59
CA SER A 14 4.84 14.18 -1.96
C SER A 14 3.41 14.44 -2.42
N TRP A 15 2.49 14.27 -1.50
CA TRP A 15 1.19 14.92 -1.55
C TRP A 15 1.43 16.42 -1.69
N VAL A 16 1.35 16.96 -2.91
CA VAL A 16 1.29 18.41 -3.12
C VAL A 16 -0.05 18.88 -2.58
N ARG A 17 -0.06 19.44 -1.36
CA ARG A 17 -1.21 20.15 -0.81
C ARG A 17 -1.52 21.32 -1.76
N THR A 18 -2.70 21.30 -2.35
CA THR A 18 -3.37 22.54 -2.77
C THR A 18 -4.15 23.03 -1.55
N ASP A 19 -3.73 24.14 -0.96
CA ASP A 19 -4.44 24.73 0.18
C ASP A 19 -5.88 25.11 -0.22
N PRO A 20 -6.92 24.64 0.50
CA PRO A 20 -8.28 25.08 0.26
C PRO A 20 -8.51 26.49 0.83
N PRO A 21 -9.38 27.31 0.21
CA PRO A 21 -9.69 28.64 0.70
C PRO A 21 -10.41 28.57 2.06
N LEU A 22 -9.93 29.38 3.00
CA LEU A 22 -10.47 29.56 4.35
C LEU A 22 -11.95 29.98 4.28
N ARG A 23 -12.85 29.09 4.73
CA ARG A 23 -14.24 29.45 5.05
C ARG A 23 -14.32 29.84 6.54
N THR A 24 -14.87 31.01 6.79
CA THR A 24 -15.17 31.54 8.12
C THR A 24 -16.23 30.69 8.81
N SER A 25 -15.91 30.21 10.03
CA SER A 25 -16.78 29.36 10.83
C SER A 25 -17.59 30.18 11.85
N GLY A 26 -18.87 29.83 11.98
CA GLY A 26 -19.73 30.23 13.10
C GLY A 26 -19.33 29.54 14.41
N ILE A 27 -19.67 30.19 15.51
CA ILE A 27 -19.31 29.83 16.88
C ILE A 27 -20.10 28.57 17.32
N ILE A 28 -19.38 27.48 17.59
CA ILE A 28 -19.91 26.27 18.26
C ILE A 28 -19.32 26.21 19.68
N THR A 29 -20.17 26.00 20.68
CA THR A 29 -19.86 26.03 22.11
C THR A 29 -19.04 24.80 22.57
N MET A 30 -18.06 25.06 23.44
CA MET A 30 -17.00 24.13 23.89
C MET A 30 -17.42 23.30 25.12
N SER A 31 -17.75 22.02 24.92
CA SER A 31 -17.87 21.02 26.00
C SER A 31 -17.27 19.66 25.57
N TRP A 32 -16.04 19.67 25.07
CA TRP A 32 -15.32 18.48 24.55
C TRP A 32 -13.80 18.48 24.87
N MET A 33 -13.30 19.30 25.80
CA MET A 33 -11.86 19.61 25.88
C MET A 33 -10.99 18.69 26.75
N SER A 34 -11.54 17.71 27.47
CA SER A 34 -10.73 16.75 28.24
C SER A 34 -10.35 15.48 27.45
N GLY A 35 -11.09 15.14 26.40
CA GLY A 35 -10.76 14.03 25.49
C GLY A 35 -9.74 14.38 24.39
N THR A 36 -9.43 15.66 24.19
CA THR A 36 -8.66 16.14 23.04
C THR A 36 -7.14 16.00 23.23
N GLN A 37 -6.62 16.12 24.46
CA GLN A 37 -5.17 16.10 24.68
C GLN A 37 -4.55 14.70 24.51
N ALA A 38 -5.20 13.66 25.04
CA ALA A 38 -4.76 12.27 24.84
C ALA A 38 -4.88 11.84 23.37
N GLY A 39 -5.97 12.22 22.70
CA GLY A 39 -6.15 11.96 21.26
C GLY A 39 -5.10 12.65 20.39
N MET A 40 -4.73 13.89 20.71
CA MET A 40 -3.65 14.60 20.01
C MET A 40 -2.28 13.95 20.22
N GLN A 41 -1.97 13.48 21.43
CA GLN A 41 -0.69 12.82 21.68
C GLN A 41 -0.59 11.48 20.93
N GLY A 42 -1.69 10.72 20.87
CA GLY A 42 -1.78 9.49 20.06
C GLY A 42 -1.58 9.76 18.56
N LEU A 43 -2.08 10.89 18.06
CA LEU A 43 -1.91 11.29 16.66
C LEU A 43 -0.43 11.50 16.29
N LEU A 44 0.36 12.08 17.20
CA LEU A 44 1.77 12.40 16.94
C LEU A 44 2.71 11.19 17.09
N ASN A 45 2.33 10.21 17.90
CA ASN A 45 3.12 9.00 18.13
C ASN A 45 2.69 7.87 17.20
N VAL A 46 3.13 7.95 15.94
CA VAL A 46 2.77 6.93 14.93
C VAL A 46 3.49 5.61 15.22
N THR A 47 2.72 4.56 15.48
CA THR A 47 3.21 3.19 15.68
C THR A 47 2.43 2.21 14.80
N ALA A 48 2.89 0.95 14.70
CA ALA A 48 2.13 -0.09 14.01
C ALA A 48 0.74 -0.28 14.64
N ASP A 49 0.68 -0.26 15.97
CA ASP A 49 -0.56 -0.51 16.71
C ASP A 49 -1.53 0.68 16.56
N SER A 50 -1.06 1.93 16.53
CA SER A 50 -1.94 3.10 16.28
C SER A 50 -2.52 3.11 14.87
N LEU A 51 -1.75 2.69 13.87
CA LEU A 51 -2.24 2.52 12.50
C LEU A 51 -3.32 1.43 12.44
N ALA A 52 -3.12 0.32 13.15
CA ALA A 52 -4.08 -0.78 13.23
C ALA A 52 -5.39 -0.35 13.91
N GLU A 53 -5.31 0.43 14.98
CA GLU A 53 -6.46 1.02 15.67
C GLU A 53 -7.28 1.91 14.73
N TYR A 54 -6.64 2.84 14.01
CA TYR A 54 -7.37 3.71 13.07
C TYR A 54 -7.88 3.00 11.81
N CYS A 55 -7.33 1.81 11.51
CA CYS A 55 -7.90 0.90 10.52
C CYS A 55 -9.09 0.09 11.06
N GLY A 56 -9.40 0.17 12.35
CA GLY A 56 -10.44 -0.62 13.01
C GLY A 56 -10.07 -2.09 13.20
N LEU A 57 -8.78 -2.42 13.28
CA LEU A 57 -8.29 -3.79 13.45
C LEU A 57 -8.11 -4.19 14.91
N THR A 58 -7.98 -3.20 15.80
CA THR A 58 -7.72 -3.39 17.22
C THR A 58 -8.49 -2.38 18.06
N GLY A 59 -8.87 -2.79 19.27
CA GLY A 59 -9.60 -1.95 20.22
C GLY A 59 -11.09 -1.82 19.90
N ASP A 60 -11.79 -1.04 20.71
CA ASP A 60 -13.24 -0.77 20.56
C ASP A 60 -13.51 0.43 19.62
N HIS A 61 -12.45 1.04 19.08
CA HIS A 61 -12.55 2.22 18.23
C HIS A 61 -12.99 1.83 16.81
N GLN A 62 -14.01 2.54 16.31
CA GLN A 62 -14.38 2.45 14.91
C GLN A 62 -13.27 3.04 14.04
N ALA A 63 -13.05 2.45 12.86
CA ALA A 63 -12.09 2.94 11.89
C ALA A 63 -12.28 4.45 11.63
N ASN A 64 -11.18 5.20 11.62
CA ASN A 64 -11.20 6.66 11.53
C ASN A 64 -10.26 7.15 10.43
N SER A 65 -10.85 7.58 9.31
CA SER A 65 -10.09 7.98 8.12
C SER A 65 -9.24 9.23 8.35
N VAL A 66 -9.74 10.21 9.11
CA VAL A 66 -9.07 11.50 9.33
C VAL A 66 -7.79 11.31 10.15
N PHE A 67 -7.85 10.51 11.21
CA PHE A 67 -6.67 10.22 12.02
C PHE A 67 -5.67 9.32 11.28
N LEU A 68 -6.15 8.33 10.53
CA LEU A 68 -5.26 7.51 9.69
C LEU A 68 -4.52 8.38 8.65
N GLU A 69 -5.22 9.26 7.93
CA GLU A 69 -4.59 10.17 6.96
C GLU A 69 -3.52 11.05 7.59
N SER A 70 -3.83 11.60 8.77
CA SER A 70 -2.90 12.42 9.54
C SER A 70 -1.65 11.63 9.95
N GLN A 71 -1.81 10.41 10.47
CA GLN A 71 -0.69 9.55 10.83
C GLN A 71 0.13 9.12 9.62
N LEU A 72 -0.50 8.77 8.49
CA LEU A 72 0.20 8.44 7.26
C LEU A 72 1.03 9.63 6.75
N GLY A 73 0.48 10.85 6.83
CA GLY A 73 1.21 12.08 6.48
C GLY A 73 2.43 12.35 7.37
N LEU A 74 2.33 12.06 8.67
CA LEU A 74 3.46 12.14 9.60
C LEU A 74 4.49 11.03 9.34
N LEU A 75 4.01 9.81 9.09
CA LEU A 75 4.82 8.63 8.86
C LEU A 75 5.72 8.76 7.63
N GLN A 76 5.23 9.42 6.57
CA GLN A 76 6.03 9.70 5.36
C GLN A 76 7.29 10.53 5.62
N ARG A 77 7.35 11.25 6.74
CA ARG A 77 8.51 12.07 7.15
C ARG A 77 9.32 11.43 8.27
N ASN A 78 8.89 10.26 8.74
CA ASN A 78 9.49 9.58 9.87
C ASN A 78 10.66 8.69 9.39
N PRO A 79 11.88 8.84 9.93
CA PRO A 79 13.02 7.99 9.55
C PRO A 79 12.78 6.50 9.86
N SER A 80 11.87 6.19 10.79
CA SER A 80 11.47 4.83 11.16
C SER A 80 10.29 4.29 10.33
N GLN A 81 9.88 4.97 9.25
CA GLN A 81 8.76 4.55 8.41
C GLN A 81 8.84 3.08 7.97
N SER A 82 10.01 2.65 7.50
CA SER A 82 10.21 1.26 7.03
C SER A 82 10.05 0.24 8.16
N VAL A 83 10.50 0.58 9.37
CA VAL A 83 10.38 -0.24 10.57
C VAL A 83 8.90 -0.36 10.98
N ILE A 84 8.20 0.76 11.10
CA ILE A 84 6.79 0.82 11.50
C ILE A 84 5.91 0.08 10.49
N ASN A 85 6.09 0.31 9.19
CA ASN A 85 5.30 -0.39 8.16
C ASN A 85 5.62 -1.89 8.11
N SER A 86 6.88 -2.28 8.33
CA SER A 86 7.26 -3.71 8.40
C SER A 86 6.62 -4.40 9.60
N GLU A 87 6.62 -3.75 10.76
CA GLU A 87 5.95 -4.26 11.97
C GLU A 87 4.44 -4.38 11.75
N PHE A 88 3.82 -3.33 11.21
CA PHE A 88 2.40 -3.33 10.88
C PHE A 88 2.04 -4.49 9.96
N CYS A 89 2.76 -4.69 8.85
CA CYS A 89 2.48 -5.79 7.94
C CYS A 89 2.69 -7.16 8.58
N ALA A 90 3.74 -7.33 9.38
CA ALA A 90 4.03 -8.60 10.01
C ALA A 90 2.95 -9.04 10.99
N LYS A 91 2.35 -8.07 11.72
CA LYS A 91 1.29 -8.31 12.73
C LYS A 91 -0.12 -8.34 12.15
N TYR A 92 -0.46 -7.38 11.28
CA TYR A 92 -1.85 -7.02 10.99
C TYR A 92 -2.29 -7.26 9.55
N LEU A 93 -1.39 -7.65 8.65
CA LEU A 93 -1.73 -7.75 7.22
C LEU A 93 -2.89 -8.73 6.92
N PRO A 94 -2.98 -9.94 7.53
CA PRO A 94 -4.16 -10.80 7.32
C PRO A 94 -5.46 -10.13 7.77
N ALA A 95 -5.50 -9.58 8.98
CA ALA A 95 -6.67 -8.89 9.52
C ALA A 95 -7.06 -7.65 8.70
N LEU A 96 -6.08 -6.93 8.15
CA LEU A 96 -6.31 -5.80 7.25
C LEU A 96 -6.98 -6.25 5.94
N VAL A 97 -6.56 -7.39 5.39
CA VAL A 97 -7.17 -7.95 4.18
C VAL A 97 -8.58 -8.48 4.48
N ASP A 98 -8.79 -9.13 5.62
CA ASP A 98 -10.15 -9.53 6.06
C ASP A 98 -11.07 -8.30 6.19
N ALA A 99 -10.59 -7.22 6.80
CA ALA A 99 -11.33 -5.97 6.93
C ALA A 99 -11.58 -5.28 5.57
N TYR A 100 -10.67 -5.42 4.62
CA TYR A 100 -10.83 -4.95 3.24
C TYR A 100 -11.88 -5.77 2.49
N ASP A 101 -11.87 -7.10 2.64
CA ASP A 101 -12.82 -8.00 1.98
C ASP A 101 -14.23 -7.81 2.53
N ALA A 102 -14.37 -7.46 3.82
CA ALA A 102 -15.66 -7.19 4.46
C ALA A 102 -16.37 -5.90 4.02
N GLN A 103 -15.76 -5.04 3.19
CA GLN A 103 -16.33 -3.75 2.78
C GLN A 103 -16.54 -3.66 1.27
N ASP A 104 -17.77 -3.42 0.81
CA ASP A 104 -18.07 -3.37 -0.64
C ASP A 104 -17.58 -2.12 -1.37
N ALA A 105 -17.25 -1.06 -0.63
CA ALA A 105 -16.83 0.20 -1.23
C ALA A 105 -15.46 0.07 -1.92
N ALA A 106 -15.34 0.58 -3.15
CA ALA A 106 -14.08 0.62 -3.90
C ALA A 106 -12.99 1.46 -3.20
N PHE A 107 -13.42 2.50 -2.49
CA PHE A 107 -12.58 3.30 -1.61
C PHE A 107 -12.99 3.05 -0.16
N ASN A 108 -12.05 2.56 0.65
CA ASN A 108 -12.24 2.34 2.07
C ASN A 108 -10.92 2.46 2.85
N ILE A 109 -11.01 2.51 4.17
CA ILE A 109 -9.86 2.69 5.07
C ILE A 109 -8.84 1.54 4.93
N PRO A 110 -9.25 0.25 4.96
CA PRO A 110 -8.33 -0.85 4.73
C PRO A 110 -7.59 -0.77 3.39
N MET A 111 -8.28 -0.42 2.30
CA MET A 111 -7.71 -0.24 0.97
C MET A 111 -6.57 0.79 0.98
N ARG A 112 -6.82 1.96 1.61
CA ARG A 112 -5.80 3.00 1.74
C ARG A 112 -4.57 2.49 2.48
N MET A 113 -4.77 1.76 3.58
CA MET A 113 -3.65 1.22 4.34
C MET A 113 -2.89 0.14 3.55
N LEU A 114 -3.58 -0.74 2.83
CA LEU A 114 -2.96 -1.72 1.92
C LEU A 114 -2.12 -1.01 0.86
N ASN A 115 -2.63 0.07 0.26
CA ASN A 115 -1.90 0.88 -0.71
C ASN A 115 -0.62 1.49 -0.11
N ALA A 116 -0.67 1.92 1.17
CA ALA A 116 0.47 2.49 1.87
C ALA A 116 1.58 1.48 2.18
N VAL A 117 1.29 0.18 2.15
CA VAL A 117 2.28 -0.88 2.44
C VAL A 117 2.54 -1.85 1.29
N ALA A 118 1.88 -1.65 0.15
CA ALA A 118 1.91 -2.59 -0.99
C ALA A 118 3.32 -2.80 -1.59
N TYR A 119 4.24 -1.87 -1.36
CA TYR A 119 5.62 -1.95 -1.83
C TYR A 119 6.55 -2.75 -0.91
N LEU A 120 6.08 -3.19 0.26
CA LEU A 120 6.91 -3.90 1.23
C LEU A 120 7.06 -5.40 0.90
N PRO A 121 8.21 -6.00 1.24
CA PRO A 121 8.43 -7.45 1.13
C PRO A 121 7.36 -8.32 1.81
N TYR A 122 6.81 -7.85 2.94
CA TYR A 122 5.73 -8.55 3.65
C TYR A 122 4.47 -8.65 2.79
N PHE A 123 4.10 -7.58 2.10
CA PHE A 123 2.94 -7.58 1.22
C PHE A 123 3.13 -8.52 0.04
N ALA A 124 4.29 -8.45 -0.63
CA ALA A 124 4.63 -9.37 -1.71
C ALA A 124 4.63 -10.84 -1.24
N ARG A 125 5.22 -11.14 -0.07
CA ARG A 125 5.22 -12.50 0.50
C ARG A 125 3.80 -12.96 0.82
N PHE A 126 2.95 -12.09 1.37
CA PHE A 126 1.56 -12.39 1.69
C PHE A 126 0.77 -12.77 0.44
N LEU A 127 0.91 -12.00 -0.65
CA LEU A 127 0.26 -12.30 -1.93
C LEU A 127 0.71 -13.65 -2.51
N LEU A 128 1.97 -14.05 -2.33
CA LEU A 128 2.50 -15.32 -2.84
C LEU A 128 2.08 -16.54 -2.00
N THR A 129 1.78 -16.35 -0.71
CA THR A 129 1.52 -17.46 0.22
C THR A 129 0.04 -17.72 0.43
N THR A 130 -0.82 -16.73 0.18
CA THR A 130 -2.25 -16.85 0.35
C THR A 130 -2.93 -17.20 -0.97
N ALA A 131 -3.28 -18.49 -1.14
CA ALA A 131 -3.95 -19.00 -2.35
C ALA A 131 -5.36 -18.41 -2.59
N LYS A 132 -5.86 -17.53 -1.71
CA LYS A 132 -7.28 -17.15 -1.62
C LYS A 132 -7.60 -15.69 -1.99
N THR A 133 -6.65 -14.80 -2.19
CA THR A 133 -6.94 -13.35 -2.30
C THR A 133 -6.44 -12.76 -3.62
N SER A 134 -7.33 -12.74 -4.62
CA SER A 134 -7.14 -11.81 -5.74
C SER A 134 -7.67 -10.43 -5.34
N ILE A 135 -6.91 -9.74 -4.48
CA ILE A 135 -7.17 -8.35 -4.08
C ILE A 135 -7.34 -7.48 -5.34
N CYS A 136 -6.56 -7.76 -6.40
CA CYS A 136 -6.70 -7.12 -7.71
C CYS A 136 -8.10 -7.28 -8.31
N LYS A 137 -8.62 -8.52 -8.38
CA LYS A 137 -9.97 -8.80 -8.86
C LYS A 137 -11.02 -8.07 -8.04
N THR A 138 -10.93 -8.15 -6.71
CA THR A 138 -11.87 -7.49 -5.79
C THR A 138 -11.88 -5.97 -6.00
N GLN A 139 -10.70 -5.34 -6.08
CA GLN A 139 -10.58 -3.90 -6.28
C GLN A 139 -11.14 -3.47 -7.65
N ALA A 140 -10.79 -4.19 -8.72
CA ALA A 140 -11.27 -3.90 -10.06
C ALA A 140 -12.80 -4.00 -10.14
N HIS A 141 -13.37 -5.07 -9.58
CA HIS A 141 -14.81 -5.28 -9.53
C HIS A 141 -15.54 -4.15 -8.80
N ARG A 142 -15.09 -3.76 -7.60
CA ARG A 142 -15.70 -2.67 -6.84
C ARG A 142 -15.64 -1.34 -7.60
N MET A 143 -14.54 -1.04 -8.28
CA MET A 143 -14.42 0.16 -9.12
C MET A 143 -15.35 0.10 -10.35
N ALA A 144 -15.50 -1.08 -10.96
CA ALA A 144 -16.38 -1.31 -12.09
C ALA A 144 -17.87 -1.17 -11.72
N THR A 145 -18.28 -1.66 -10.55
CA THR A 145 -19.69 -1.66 -10.11
C THR A 145 -20.11 -0.40 -9.33
N ALA A 146 -19.18 0.43 -8.87
CA ALA A 146 -19.50 1.68 -8.20
C ALA A 146 -20.43 2.57 -9.07
N SER A 147 -21.65 2.83 -8.57
CA SER A 147 -22.70 3.56 -9.31
C SER A 147 -22.33 5.00 -9.63
N SER A 148 -21.44 5.61 -8.84
CA SER A 148 -20.94 6.96 -9.05
C SER A 148 -19.46 7.05 -8.72
N ALA A 149 -18.78 8.01 -9.33
CA ALA A 149 -17.42 8.36 -8.93
C ALA A 149 -17.42 8.92 -7.49
N PRO A 150 -16.36 8.68 -6.70
CA PRO A 150 -16.19 9.36 -5.42
C PRO A 150 -16.31 10.87 -5.58
N ALA A 151 -16.92 11.53 -4.58
CA ALA A 151 -17.04 12.98 -4.55
C ALA A 151 -15.68 13.68 -4.53
N ASP A 152 -14.70 13.09 -3.85
CA ASP A 152 -13.33 13.60 -3.75
C ASP A 152 -12.42 12.98 -4.84
N PRO A 153 -11.84 13.80 -5.75
CA PRO A 153 -10.86 13.34 -6.74
C PRO A 153 -9.64 12.62 -6.14
N VAL A 154 -9.26 12.93 -4.90
CA VAL A 154 -8.15 12.28 -4.21
C VAL A 154 -8.40 10.77 -4.09
N HIS A 155 -9.62 10.36 -3.74
CA HIS A 155 -9.99 8.95 -3.63
C HIS A 155 -9.87 8.22 -4.97
N ILE A 156 -10.19 8.88 -6.09
CA ILE A 156 -10.01 8.31 -7.43
C ILE A 156 -8.53 8.02 -7.71
N VAL A 157 -7.65 8.97 -7.39
CA VAL A 157 -6.21 8.83 -7.57
C VAL A 157 -5.66 7.69 -6.71
N GLU A 158 -6.07 7.59 -5.45
CA GLU A 158 -5.66 6.53 -4.54
C GLU A 158 -6.13 5.14 -5.01
N MET A 159 -7.40 5.00 -5.41
CA MET A 159 -7.93 3.75 -5.97
C MET A 159 -7.15 3.32 -7.22
N CYS A 160 -6.87 4.27 -8.13
CA CYS A 160 -6.12 3.97 -9.34
C CYS A 160 -4.66 3.61 -9.04
N GLN A 161 -4.03 4.27 -8.06
CA GLN A 161 -2.69 3.91 -7.61
C GLN A 161 -2.66 2.49 -7.04
N PHE A 162 -3.62 2.15 -6.18
CA PHE A 162 -3.70 0.84 -5.55
C PHE A 162 -3.95 -0.26 -6.58
N LEU A 163 -4.98 -0.10 -7.43
CA LEU A 163 -5.27 -1.07 -8.48
C LEU A 163 -4.08 -1.23 -9.44
N SER A 164 -3.42 -0.15 -9.81
CA SER A 164 -2.23 -0.19 -10.66
C SER A 164 -1.08 -0.99 -10.04
N THR A 165 -0.84 -0.83 -8.73
CA THR A 165 0.15 -1.65 -7.99
C THR A 165 -0.26 -3.12 -7.97
N LEU A 166 -1.54 -3.42 -7.70
CA LEU A 166 -2.06 -4.78 -7.71
C LEU A 166 -1.95 -5.45 -9.10
N LEU A 167 -2.26 -4.71 -10.17
CA LEU A 167 -2.10 -5.17 -11.55
C LEU A 167 -0.64 -5.49 -11.87
N ALA A 168 0.32 -4.71 -11.34
CA ALA A 168 1.73 -5.00 -11.52
C ALA A 168 2.17 -6.28 -10.78
N LEU A 169 1.68 -6.50 -9.56
CA LEU A 169 2.07 -7.66 -8.74
C LEU A 169 1.35 -8.96 -9.16
N GLN A 170 0.04 -8.90 -9.39
CA GLN A 170 -0.83 -10.05 -9.64
C GLN A 170 -1.17 -10.27 -11.13
N GLY A 171 -0.92 -9.28 -11.99
CA GLY A 171 -1.23 -9.33 -13.42
C GLY A 171 -2.69 -8.97 -13.76
N THR A 172 -2.90 -8.57 -15.01
CA THR A 172 -4.20 -8.16 -15.57
C THR A 172 -5.16 -9.34 -15.79
N ASN A 173 -4.63 -10.56 -15.93
CA ASN A 173 -5.41 -11.80 -16.13
C ASN A 173 -6.35 -12.14 -14.95
N SER A 174 -6.14 -11.52 -13.79
CA SER A 174 -7.00 -11.71 -12.62
C SER A 174 -8.29 -10.89 -12.67
N VAL A 175 -8.34 -9.86 -13.53
CA VAL A 175 -9.53 -9.01 -13.72
C VAL A 175 -10.41 -9.61 -14.82
N SER A 176 -11.70 -9.76 -14.53
CA SER A 176 -12.67 -10.28 -15.50
C SER A 176 -12.82 -9.33 -16.70
N GLU A 177 -13.15 -9.87 -17.87
CA GLU A 177 -13.39 -9.03 -19.05
C GLU A 177 -14.61 -8.12 -18.85
N GLU A 178 -15.62 -8.59 -18.12
CA GLU A 178 -16.79 -7.79 -17.75
C GLU A 178 -16.40 -6.56 -16.92
N ASP A 179 -15.57 -6.76 -15.89
CA ASP A 179 -15.08 -5.64 -15.05
C ASP A 179 -14.18 -4.71 -15.85
N LYS A 180 -13.31 -5.22 -16.74
CA LYS A 180 -12.48 -4.39 -17.63
C LYS A 180 -13.34 -3.50 -18.52
N GLN A 181 -14.35 -4.06 -19.20
CA GLN A 181 -15.22 -3.30 -20.10
C GLN A 181 -16.04 -2.24 -19.36
N ALA A 182 -16.47 -2.51 -18.13
CA ALA A 182 -17.16 -1.54 -17.30
C ALA A 182 -16.23 -0.45 -16.75
N LEU A 183 -14.98 -0.78 -16.44
CA LEU A 183 -14.03 0.12 -15.80
C LEU A 183 -13.31 1.05 -16.79
N LEU A 184 -12.99 0.58 -18.00
CA LEU A 184 -12.25 1.36 -19.00
C LEU A 184 -12.91 2.70 -19.37
N PRO A 185 -14.24 2.80 -19.62
CA PRO A 185 -14.89 4.08 -19.88
C PRO A 185 -14.75 5.06 -18.71
N LYS A 186 -14.89 4.59 -17.46
CA LYS A 186 -14.72 5.41 -16.26
C LYS A 186 -13.30 5.94 -16.14
N LEU A 187 -12.30 5.08 -16.33
CA LEU A 187 -10.89 5.47 -16.28
C LEU A 187 -10.54 6.49 -17.36
N ARG A 188 -11.06 6.34 -18.58
CA ARG A 188 -10.88 7.32 -19.67
C ARG A 188 -11.51 8.67 -19.31
N GLU A 189 -12.71 8.67 -18.74
CA GLU A 189 -13.38 9.88 -18.28
C GLU A 189 -12.56 10.58 -17.17
N TRP A 190 -12.17 9.84 -16.13
CA TRP A 190 -11.36 10.35 -15.03
C TRP A 190 -10.00 10.85 -15.52
N ASN A 191 -9.37 10.15 -16.46
CA ASN A 191 -8.08 10.55 -17.00
C ASN A 191 -8.19 11.87 -17.77
N ARG A 192 -9.22 12.03 -18.61
CA ARG A 192 -9.51 13.28 -19.33
C ARG A 192 -9.76 14.44 -18.36
N LYS A 193 -10.50 14.19 -17.27
CA LYS A 193 -10.90 15.21 -16.30
C LYS A 193 -9.78 15.64 -15.35
N TYR A 194 -9.00 14.69 -14.83
CA TYR A 194 -8.04 14.95 -13.75
C TYR A 194 -6.57 14.89 -14.18
N GLN A 195 -6.26 14.21 -15.30
CA GLN A 195 -4.93 14.14 -15.91
C GLN A 195 -3.82 13.71 -14.93
N LYS A 196 -4.12 12.76 -14.04
CA LYS A 196 -3.18 12.25 -13.03
C LYS A 196 -2.48 11.00 -13.52
N GLN A 197 -1.16 10.93 -13.30
CA GLN A 197 -0.32 9.81 -13.75
C GLN A 197 -0.81 8.44 -13.25
N GLN A 198 -1.35 8.37 -12.03
CA GLN A 198 -1.88 7.16 -11.42
C GLN A 198 -3.08 6.62 -12.21
N ILE A 199 -3.95 7.51 -12.69
CA ILE A 199 -5.10 7.15 -13.52
C ILE A 199 -4.61 6.69 -14.90
N THR A 200 -3.71 7.44 -15.54
CA THR A 200 -3.10 7.04 -16.82
C THR A 200 -2.45 5.67 -16.75
N ARG A 201 -1.66 5.40 -15.71
CA ARG A 201 -0.96 4.12 -15.54
C ARG A 201 -1.94 2.96 -15.36
N CYS A 202 -2.96 3.16 -14.52
CA CYS A 202 -4.02 2.16 -14.32
C CYS A 202 -4.77 1.85 -15.63
N LEU A 203 -5.17 2.89 -16.36
CA LEU A 203 -5.83 2.77 -17.67
C LEU A 203 -4.96 1.99 -18.66
N LYS A 204 -3.71 2.41 -18.84
CA LYS A 204 -2.78 1.77 -19.79
C LYS A 204 -2.48 0.31 -19.45
N GLN A 205 -2.39 -0.05 -18.16
CA GLN A 205 -2.23 -1.45 -17.76
C GLN A 205 -3.43 -2.32 -18.18
N LEU A 206 -4.65 -1.81 -18.03
CA LEU A 206 -5.86 -2.55 -18.43
C LEU A 206 -6.08 -2.58 -19.94
N GLU A 207 -5.46 -1.67 -20.69
CA GLU A 207 -5.41 -1.68 -22.16
C GLU A 207 -4.24 -2.51 -22.71
N ASP A 208 -3.52 -3.23 -21.83
CA ASP A 208 -2.34 -4.05 -22.15
C ASP A 208 -1.26 -3.27 -22.95
N ASP A 209 -1.07 -1.99 -22.60
CA ASP A 209 -0.05 -1.12 -23.20
C ASP A 209 1.36 -1.71 -22.98
N PRO A 210 2.17 -1.94 -24.03
CA PRO A 210 3.46 -2.60 -23.90
C PRO A 210 4.47 -1.87 -23.02
N GLU A 211 4.52 -0.53 -23.10
CA GLU A 211 5.43 0.28 -22.28
C GLU A 211 5.08 0.15 -20.80
N THR A 212 3.80 0.29 -20.48
CA THR A 212 3.31 0.18 -19.10
C THR A 212 3.45 -1.23 -18.55
N THR A 213 3.34 -2.26 -19.39
CA THR A 213 3.61 -3.66 -19.04
C THR A 213 5.07 -3.88 -18.63
N ILE A 214 6.02 -3.29 -19.35
CA ILE A 214 7.45 -3.35 -18.99
C ILE A 214 7.69 -2.67 -17.64
N LEU A 215 7.11 -1.49 -17.42
CA LEU A 215 7.22 -0.76 -16.15
C LEU A 215 6.61 -1.55 -14.98
N ALA A 216 5.46 -2.20 -15.20
CA ALA A 216 4.81 -3.06 -14.23
C ALA A 216 5.70 -4.27 -13.87
N GLY A 217 6.37 -4.88 -14.86
CA GLY A 217 7.35 -5.94 -14.63
C GLY A 217 8.52 -5.49 -13.76
N GLY A 218 9.05 -4.28 -14.00
CA GLY A 218 10.11 -3.69 -13.18
C GLY A 218 9.66 -3.43 -11.74
N LEU A 219 8.44 -2.91 -11.54
CA LEU A 219 7.87 -2.73 -10.21
C LEU A 219 7.70 -4.08 -9.48
N LYS A 220 7.20 -5.10 -10.17
CA LYS A 220 7.05 -6.45 -9.61
C LYS A 220 8.40 -7.01 -9.17
N GLN A 221 9.41 -6.96 -10.04
CA GLN A 221 10.76 -7.40 -9.71
C GLN A 221 11.30 -6.65 -8.49
N HIS A 222 11.09 -5.34 -8.41
CA HIS A 222 11.52 -4.55 -7.26
C HIS A 222 10.87 -5.02 -5.95
N CYS A 223 9.55 -5.18 -5.91
CA CYS A 223 8.82 -5.64 -4.73
C CYS A 223 9.20 -7.08 -4.32
N GLU A 224 9.47 -7.94 -5.29
CA GLU A 224 9.82 -9.34 -5.07
C GLU A 224 11.32 -9.59 -4.90
N SER A 225 12.20 -8.59 -5.12
CA SER A 225 13.67 -8.73 -5.05
C SER A 225 14.13 -9.37 -3.74
N SER A 226 13.67 -8.84 -2.60
CA SER A 226 13.96 -9.37 -1.26
C SER A 226 13.55 -10.83 -1.03
N LEU A 227 12.61 -11.35 -1.84
CA LEU A 227 12.11 -12.72 -1.76
C LEU A 227 12.92 -13.69 -2.63
N ASN A 228 13.65 -13.17 -3.61
CA ASN A 228 14.30 -13.93 -4.68
C ASN A 228 15.82 -13.71 -4.77
N GLU A 229 16.35 -12.70 -4.08
CA GLU A 229 17.74 -12.31 -4.07
C GLU A 229 18.32 -12.40 -2.66
N CYS A 230 19.56 -12.85 -2.55
CA CYS A 230 20.24 -12.94 -1.26
C CYS A 230 20.34 -11.56 -0.59
N GLY A 231 19.75 -11.40 0.60
CA GLY A 231 19.76 -10.14 1.36
C GLY A 231 21.08 -9.78 2.03
N PHE A 232 22.20 -10.34 1.56
CA PHE A 232 23.55 -9.96 2.00
C PHE A 232 24.16 -9.02 0.95
N ASP A 233 24.59 -7.85 1.41
CA ASP A 233 25.14 -6.79 0.56
C ASP A 233 26.34 -7.30 -0.22
N GLY A 234 26.31 -7.09 -1.55
CA GLY A 234 27.38 -7.52 -2.46
C GLY A 234 27.29 -8.97 -2.96
N CYS A 235 26.29 -9.76 -2.55
CA CYS A 235 26.14 -11.13 -3.05
C CYS A 235 25.58 -11.18 -4.48
N GLY A 236 24.46 -10.51 -4.74
CA GLY A 236 23.80 -10.46 -6.05
C GLY A 236 23.23 -11.79 -6.58
N LYS A 237 23.34 -12.90 -5.82
CA LYS A 237 22.79 -14.20 -6.25
C LYS A 237 21.27 -14.20 -6.17
N SER A 238 20.62 -14.63 -7.25
CA SER A 238 19.17 -14.71 -7.39
C SER A 238 18.71 -16.05 -8.00
N GLY A 239 17.44 -16.40 -7.78
CA GLY A 239 16.61 -17.16 -8.74
C GLY A 239 16.97 -18.60 -9.14
N THR A 240 18.02 -19.24 -8.60
CA THR A 240 18.46 -20.58 -9.11
C THR A 240 18.87 -21.60 -8.06
N SER A 241 19.21 -21.17 -6.85
CA SER A 241 19.51 -22.07 -5.72
C SER A 241 18.41 -22.00 -4.66
N LYS A 242 18.16 -23.10 -3.93
CA LYS A 242 17.31 -23.08 -2.72
C LYS A 242 17.89 -22.09 -1.69
N LEU A 243 17.46 -20.83 -1.75
CA LEU A 243 17.86 -19.81 -0.78
C LEU A 243 17.22 -20.13 0.58
N LEU A 244 17.99 -19.95 1.64
CA LEU A 244 17.54 -20.06 3.02
C LEU A 244 16.68 -18.85 3.36
N GLN A 245 15.38 -19.10 3.55
CA GLN A 245 14.44 -18.10 4.02
C GLN A 245 14.63 -17.82 5.52
N CYS A 246 14.57 -16.54 5.91
CA CYS A 246 14.53 -16.16 7.32
C CYS A 246 13.28 -16.73 7.98
N SER A 247 13.44 -17.63 8.96
CA SER A 247 12.33 -18.33 9.62
C SER A 247 11.40 -17.41 10.42
N ARG A 248 11.89 -16.23 10.84
CA ARG A 248 11.11 -15.26 11.60
C ARG A 248 10.19 -14.43 10.71
N CYS A 249 10.76 -13.66 9.79
CA CYS A 249 9.98 -12.73 8.97
C CYS A 249 9.46 -13.33 7.67
N LYS A 250 10.05 -14.42 7.18
CA LYS A 250 9.74 -15.04 5.88
C LYS A 250 9.97 -14.14 4.65
N THR A 251 10.40 -12.90 4.82
CA THR A 251 10.57 -11.89 3.76
C THR A 251 11.99 -11.68 3.27
N ALA A 252 12.99 -12.19 3.99
CA ALA A 252 14.39 -12.18 3.54
C ALA A 252 14.85 -13.59 3.20
N VAL A 253 15.70 -13.70 2.18
CA VAL A 253 16.31 -14.96 1.76
C VAL A 253 17.83 -14.82 1.65
N TYR A 254 18.56 -15.91 1.84
CA TYR A 254 20.03 -15.92 1.87
C TYR A 254 20.60 -17.15 1.17
N CYS A 255 21.80 -17.06 0.63
CA CYS A 255 22.46 -18.25 0.07
C CYS A 255 22.75 -19.32 1.15
N ASP A 256 23.16 -18.87 2.33
CA ASP A 256 23.55 -19.71 3.45
C ASP A 256 23.39 -18.98 4.79
N ARG A 257 23.72 -19.67 5.89
CA ARG A 257 23.63 -19.14 7.25
C ARG A 257 24.69 -18.06 7.54
N ASP A 258 25.80 -18.02 6.81
CA ASP A 258 26.84 -17.01 7.01
C ASP A 258 26.37 -15.65 6.48
N HIS A 259 25.80 -15.63 5.27
CA HIS A 259 25.16 -14.44 4.69
C HIS A 259 24.04 -13.90 5.59
N GLN A 260 23.19 -14.78 6.14
CA GLN A 260 22.15 -14.39 7.10
C GLN A 260 22.72 -13.72 8.36
N LYS A 261 23.80 -14.27 8.92
CA LYS A 261 24.45 -13.70 10.12
C LYS A 261 25.06 -12.33 9.82
N LYS A 262 25.74 -12.19 8.68
CA LYS A 262 26.38 -10.93 8.26
C LYS A 262 25.36 -9.83 7.95
N SER A 263 24.21 -10.19 7.39
CA SER A 263 23.11 -9.22 7.14
C SER A 263 22.29 -8.90 8.39
N TRP A 264 22.46 -9.64 9.51
CA TRP A 264 21.62 -9.46 10.69
C TRP A 264 21.60 -8.02 11.24
N PRO A 265 22.73 -7.28 11.32
CA PRO A 265 22.71 -5.90 11.82
C PRO A 265 21.76 -4.98 11.05
N SER A 266 21.72 -5.08 9.71
CA SER A 266 20.81 -4.29 8.88
C SER A 266 19.39 -4.88 8.83
N HIS A 267 19.25 -6.21 8.82
CA HIS A 267 17.96 -6.88 8.75
C HIS A 267 17.14 -6.80 10.06
N LYS A 268 17.79 -6.78 11.23
CA LYS A 268 17.13 -6.89 12.54
C LYS A 268 16.04 -5.84 12.76
N ALA A 269 16.23 -4.61 12.26
CA ALA A 269 15.28 -3.51 12.43
C ALA A 269 13.94 -3.74 11.73
N THR A 270 13.90 -4.54 10.66
CA THR A 270 12.69 -4.84 9.89
C THR A 270 12.25 -6.31 10.00
N CYS A 271 12.94 -7.09 10.84
CA CYS A 271 12.67 -8.52 11.03
C CYS A 271 11.64 -8.76 12.14
N PHE A 272 10.35 -8.74 11.76
CA PHE A 272 9.22 -9.04 12.64
C PHE A 272 8.64 -10.43 12.33
N PRO A 273 8.16 -11.20 13.34
CA PRO A 273 7.50 -12.48 13.10
C PRO A 273 6.26 -12.30 12.21
N ALA A 274 6.21 -12.98 11.05
CA ALA A 274 5.05 -12.94 10.18
C ALA A 274 3.97 -13.94 10.67
N VAL A 275 2.73 -13.48 10.78
CA VAL A 275 1.59 -14.32 11.20
C VAL A 275 0.94 -15.12 10.06
N PHE A 276 1.49 -15.04 8.84
CA PHE A 276 1.09 -15.76 7.64
C PHE A 276 2.25 -16.58 7.07
#